data_AF-A0A971ULP3-F1
#
_entry.id   AF-A0A971ULP3-F1
#
_cell.length_a   1.000
_cell.length_b   1.000
_cell.length_c   1.000
_cell.angle_alpha   90.00
_cell.angle_beta   90.00
_cell.angle_gamma   90.00
#
_symmetry.space_group_name_H-M   'P 1'
#
loop_
_entity.id
_entity.type
_entity.pdbx_description
1 polymer ?
#
loop_
_entity_poly.entity_id
_entity_poly.type
_entity_poly.pdbx_seq_one_letter_code
_entity_poly.pdbx_strand_id
1 'polypeptide(L)'
;MKQIKSVFVVLLALAGSCLLVVDTRAANLDVDEGTMEAPYEIDWEVDLADGYFRPGRNLPGVASIEQGGAVYGGMTFIANGSAGTGGLLINGGTLNKADAPFLVRIGSGGNGTMIINSGTAYASDLEMGYSTSWSELTVNGGTLNISGGNFGIRMGVLSGGSIGGGIIRQTGGTINVTSKDARIGYAGGTQPCTLEIAGGTYNQTSGGMYVGTASSSGTLHIKGSGATTIDVSRFYTYADYTTFLFTLDAGGVDVVNVNYAYTTTLAGTLDMETTVSVSAGAYFDLMTTTGTGITSNLALAAGDGEFWDLSVVDGKTLRATCVKAIEIPEPATMALLGVGAASVFLGRRRRHG
;
A
#
# COMPACT_ATOMS: atom_id res chain seq x y z
N MET A 1 24.45 22.81 -47.19
CA MET A 1 24.32 21.50 -46.50
C MET A 1 25.38 21.43 -45.42
N LYS A 2 25.00 21.64 -44.16
CA LYS A 2 25.92 21.56 -43.00
C LYS A 2 25.78 20.16 -42.39
N GLN A 3 26.86 19.38 -42.43
CA GLN A 3 27.00 18.16 -41.62
C GLN A 3 27.12 18.55 -40.15
N ILE A 4 26.22 18.05 -39.32
CA ILE A 4 26.34 18.09 -37.85
C ILE A 4 27.13 16.83 -37.46
N LYS A 5 28.32 17.01 -36.89
CA LYS A 5 29.15 15.94 -36.33
C LYS A 5 28.63 15.61 -34.93
N SER A 6 28.08 14.42 -34.73
CA SER A 6 27.87 13.84 -33.40
C SER A 6 29.22 13.40 -32.85
N VAL A 7 29.58 13.89 -31.67
CA VAL A 7 30.83 13.53 -30.97
C VAL A 7 30.55 12.29 -30.12
N PHE A 8 31.13 11.16 -30.52
CA PHE A 8 31.25 9.95 -29.70
C PHE A 8 32.49 10.11 -28.81
N VAL A 9 32.33 9.96 -27.49
CA VAL A 9 33.46 9.82 -26.57
C VAL A 9 33.58 8.34 -26.22
N VAL A 10 34.65 7.71 -26.69
CA VAL A 10 35.03 6.33 -26.31
C VAL A 10 36.17 6.44 -25.31
N LEU A 11 35.95 5.99 -24.07
CA LEU A 11 37.00 5.84 -23.07
C LEU A 11 37.45 4.37 -23.07
N LEU A 12 38.70 4.12 -23.45
CA LEU A 12 39.28 2.78 -23.51
C LEU A 12 40.23 2.58 -22.32
N ALA A 13 39.90 1.64 -21.43
CA ALA A 13 40.86 1.06 -20.49
C ALA A 13 40.68 -0.47 -20.48
N LEU A 14 41.66 -1.19 -21.04
CA LEU A 14 41.73 -2.64 -21.03
C LEU A 14 42.20 -3.14 -19.65
N ALA A 15 41.34 -3.84 -18.94
CA ALA A 15 41.60 -5.16 -18.35
C ALA A 15 40.37 -5.61 -17.53
N GLY A 16 39.58 -6.54 -18.05
CA GLY A 16 38.61 -7.33 -17.26
C GLY A 16 37.39 -6.58 -16.74
N SER A 17 36.57 -6.01 -17.61
CA SER A 17 35.20 -5.59 -17.25
C SER A 17 34.35 -5.42 -18.50
N CYS A 18 33.08 -5.84 -18.40
CA CYS A 18 32.07 -5.78 -19.45
C CYS A 18 32.09 -4.43 -20.20
N LEU A 19 32.11 -4.50 -21.52
CA LEU A 19 31.99 -3.35 -22.40
C LEU A 19 30.54 -2.84 -22.34
N LEU A 20 30.22 -1.93 -21.41
CA LEU A 20 28.93 -1.26 -21.33
C LEU A 20 28.89 -0.13 -22.37
N VAL A 21 28.35 -0.42 -23.56
CA VAL A 21 27.97 0.63 -24.51
C VAL A 21 26.59 1.15 -24.06
N VAL A 22 26.57 2.25 -23.32
CA VAL A 22 25.33 2.93 -22.93
C VAL A 22 24.90 3.83 -24.08
N ASP A 23 23.97 3.35 -24.91
CA ASP A 23 23.12 4.26 -25.68
C ASP A 23 22.15 4.90 -24.68
N THR A 24 22.31 6.19 -24.40
CA THR A 24 21.54 6.95 -23.40
C THR A 24 20.09 7.23 -23.85
N ARG A 25 19.56 6.44 -24.78
CA ARG A 25 18.16 6.40 -25.24
C ARG A 25 17.75 4.96 -25.51
N ALA A 26 17.87 4.11 -24.50
CA ALA A 26 17.28 2.79 -24.59
C ALA A 26 15.75 2.96 -24.55
N ALA A 27 15.05 2.65 -25.65
CA ALA A 27 13.59 2.75 -25.64
C ALA A 27 12.97 1.89 -24.53
N ASN A 28 13.61 0.79 -24.12
CA ASN A 28 13.12 -0.03 -23.01
C ASN A 28 14.26 -0.54 -22.14
N LEU A 29 13.98 -0.74 -20.86
CA LEU A 29 14.81 -1.49 -19.92
C LEU A 29 13.99 -2.69 -19.41
N ASP A 30 14.33 -3.88 -19.89
CA ASP A 30 13.73 -5.15 -19.44
C ASP A 30 14.71 -5.81 -18.47
N VAL A 31 14.28 -6.05 -17.22
CA VAL A 31 15.08 -6.72 -16.20
C VAL A 31 14.45 -8.07 -15.92
N ASP A 32 14.99 -9.11 -16.57
CA ASP A 32 14.52 -10.50 -16.49
C ASP A 32 15.49 -11.38 -15.66
N GLU A 33 16.20 -10.74 -14.73
CA GLU A 33 17.13 -11.37 -13.77
C GLU A 33 17.08 -10.67 -12.41
N GLY A 34 17.79 -11.23 -11.43
CA GLY A 34 17.83 -10.72 -10.06
C GLY A 34 16.75 -11.29 -9.14
N THR A 35 16.92 -11.07 -7.84
CA THR A 35 16.00 -11.48 -6.77
C THR A 35 15.82 -10.35 -5.77
N MET A 36 14.87 -10.46 -4.84
CA MET A 36 14.68 -9.45 -3.78
C MET A 36 15.93 -9.29 -2.89
N GLU A 37 16.73 -10.35 -2.73
CA GLU A 37 17.97 -10.34 -1.94
C GLU A 37 19.20 -9.88 -2.73
N ALA A 38 19.12 -9.93 -4.07
CA ALA A 38 20.20 -9.59 -4.98
C ALA A 38 19.59 -9.02 -6.29
N PRO A 39 19.11 -7.78 -6.26
CA PRO A 39 18.46 -7.15 -7.42
C PRO A 39 19.47 -6.69 -8.47
N TYR A 40 19.00 -6.41 -9.69
CA TYR A 40 19.76 -5.62 -10.65
C TYR A 40 19.80 -4.16 -10.16
N GLU A 41 20.99 -3.70 -9.77
CA GLU A 41 21.19 -2.37 -9.21
C GLU A 41 21.30 -1.30 -10.31
N ILE A 42 20.56 -0.22 -10.13
CA ILE A 42 20.59 0.99 -10.96
C ILE A 42 21.06 2.12 -10.06
N ASP A 43 22.34 2.47 -10.15
CA ASP A 43 22.99 3.56 -9.43
C ASP A 43 23.40 4.73 -10.35
N TRP A 44 22.91 4.72 -11.60
CA TRP A 44 23.05 5.80 -12.59
C TRP A 44 21.70 6.23 -13.19
N GLU A 45 21.70 7.30 -13.99
CA GLU A 45 20.51 7.80 -14.69
C GLU A 45 20.23 7.01 -15.99
N VAL A 46 19.00 6.50 -16.11
CA VAL A 46 18.46 5.83 -17.30
C VAL A 46 17.29 6.65 -17.84
N ASP A 47 17.38 7.12 -19.09
CA ASP A 47 16.28 7.78 -19.79
C ASP A 47 15.72 6.87 -20.89
N LEU A 48 14.43 6.55 -20.79
CA LEU A 48 13.74 5.58 -21.63
C LEU A 48 13.03 6.18 -22.85
N ALA A 49 13.10 7.50 -23.05
CA ALA A 49 12.56 8.18 -24.24
C ALA A 49 11.12 7.75 -24.64
N ASP A 50 10.22 7.79 -23.65
CA ASP A 50 8.81 7.39 -23.66
C ASP A 50 8.50 5.90 -23.79
N GLY A 51 9.47 5.00 -23.59
CA GLY A 51 9.19 3.57 -23.61
C GLY A 51 8.97 2.94 -22.25
N TYR A 52 9.58 1.78 -21.97
CA TYR A 52 9.15 0.90 -20.86
C TYR A 52 10.26 0.48 -19.91
N PHE A 53 10.01 0.58 -18.61
CA PHE A 53 10.79 -0.09 -17.57
C PHE A 53 10.03 -1.32 -17.08
N ARG A 54 10.60 -2.52 -17.25
CA ARG A 54 9.90 -3.79 -17.00
C ARG A 54 10.72 -4.77 -16.18
N PRO A 55 10.70 -4.66 -14.83
CA PRO A 55 11.19 -5.71 -13.95
C PRO A 55 10.27 -6.93 -13.98
N GLY A 56 10.81 -8.06 -14.44
CA GLY A 56 10.14 -9.34 -14.57
C GLY A 56 9.06 -9.34 -15.64
N ARG A 57 9.42 -9.18 -16.93
CA ARG A 57 8.42 -9.15 -18.01
C ARG A 57 7.83 -10.54 -18.22
N ASN A 58 8.64 -11.50 -18.67
CA ASN A 58 8.19 -12.88 -18.89
C ASN A 58 8.88 -13.90 -17.98
N LEU A 59 9.94 -13.47 -17.31
CA LEU A 59 10.74 -14.26 -16.40
C LEU A 59 10.77 -13.55 -15.03
N PRO A 60 11.17 -14.24 -13.95
CA PRO A 60 11.46 -13.59 -12.69
C PRO A 60 12.53 -12.51 -12.87
N GLY A 61 12.29 -11.31 -12.35
CA GLY A 61 13.30 -10.25 -12.38
C GLY A 61 13.03 -9.15 -11.37
N VAL A 62 14.09 -8.68 -10.72
CA VAL A 62 14.01 -7.64 -9.68
C VAL A 62 15.06 -6.59 -9.95
N ALA A 63 14.63 -5.33 -9.98
CA ALA A 63 15.53 -4.18 -10.07
C ALA A 63 15.50 -3.37 -8.77
N SER A 64 16.59 -2.67 -8.48
CA SER A 64 16.67 -1.69 -7.41
C SER A 64 17.21 -0.37 -7.94
N ILE A 65 16.52 0.73 -7.66
CA ILE A 65 17.02 2.08 -7.95
C ILE A 65 17.69 2.60 -6.67
N GLU A 66 19.01 2.55 -6.68
CA GLU A 66 19.87 2.88 -5.56
C GLU A 66 20.10 4.40 -5.46
N GLN A 67 20.69 4.84 -4.34
CA GLN A 67 21.05 6.24 -4.17
C GLN A 67 21.93 6.75 -5.32
N GLY A 68 21.53 7.85 -5.95
CA GLY A 68 22.21 8.42 -7.11
C GLY A 68 21.72 7.87 -8.46
N GLY A 69 21.01 6.74 -8.45
CA GLY A 69 20.35 6.17 -9.61
C GLY A 69 18.99 6.79 -9.91
N ALA A 70 18.60 6.75 -11.18
CA ALA A 70 17.28 7.17 -11.60
C ALA A 70 16.81 6.46 -12.87
N VAL A 71 15.50 6.28 -13.00
CA VAL A 71 14.86 5.79 -14.23
C VAL A 71 13.75 6.77 -14.65
N TYR A 72 13.85 7.31 -15.86
CA TYR A 72 12.99 8.37 -16.37
C TYR A 72 12.39 8.04 -17.73
N GLY A 73 11.38 8.82 -18.10
CA GLY A 73 10.89 8.86 -19.47
C GLY A 73 10.24 7.56 -19.92
N GLY A 74 9.55 6.82 -19.04
CA GLY A 74 8.91 5.58 -19.45
C GLY A 74 7.84 5.08 -18.49
N MET A 75 6.87 4.33 -19.01
CA MET A 75 5.91 3.62 -18.18
C MET A 75 6.60 2.44 -17.47
N THR A 76 6.23 2.21 -16.22
CA THR A 76 6.79 1.11 -15.43
C THR A 76 5.77 -0.02 -15.31
N PHE A 77 6.16 -1.22 -15.74
CA PHE A 77 5.35 -2.45 -15.60
C PHE A 77 6.13 -3.53 -14.87
N ILE A 78 5.79 -3.73 -13.60
CA ILE A 78 6.39 -4.78 -12.77
C ILE A 78 5.57 -6.06 -12.94
N ALA A 79 6.23 -7.18 -13.23
CA ALA A 79 5.58 -8.48 -13.51
C ALA A 79 4.67 -8.44 -14.76
N ASN A 80 5.23 -8.06 -15.91
CA ASN A 80 4.48 -7.82 -17.16
C ASN A 80 4.38 -9.04 -18.08
N GLY A 81 3.55 -10.01 -17.70
CA GLY A 81 3.30 -11.23 -18.47
C GLY A 81 2.67 -12.31 -17.60
N SER A 82 2.02 -13.31 -18.21
CA SER A 82 1.23 -14.34 -17.50
C SER A 82 2.04 -15.30 -16.60
N ALA A 83 3.37 -15.26 -16.69
CA ALA A 83 4.28 -16.10 -15.90
C ALA A 83 5.35 -15.29 -15.14
N GLY A 84 5.38 -13.96 -15.32
CA GLY A 84 6.39 -13.10 -14.71
C GLY A 84 6.16 -12.95 -13.21
N THR A 85 7.23 -12.99 -12.42
CA THR A 85 7.24 -12.44 -11.06
C THR A 85 8.22 -11.28 -11.07
N GLY A 86 7.78 -10.10 -10.68
CA GLY A 86 8.55 -8.87 -10.83
C GLY A 86 8.73 -8.15 -9.50
N GLY A 87 9.91 -7.57 -9.29
CA GLY A 87 10.19 -6.74 -8.13
C GLY A 87 10.81 -5.39 -8.52
N LEU A 88 10.42 -4.33 -7.82
CA LEU A 88 11.12 -3.05 -7.87
C LEU A 88 11.38 -2.53 -6.47
N LEU A 89 12.64 -2.27 -6.17
CA LEU A 89 13.07 -1.61 -4.94
C LEU A 89 13.46 -0.16 -5.27
N ILE A 90 13.11 0.78 -4.40
CA ILE A 90 13.63 2.15 -4.44
C ILE A 90 14.35 2.40 -3.11
N ASN A 91 15.69 2.41 -3.20
CA ASN A 91 16.63 2.46 -2.09
C ASN A 91 17.41 3.78 -2.09
N GLY A 92 16.73 4.88 -2.40
CA GLY A 92 17.31 6.23 -2.37
C GLY A 92 17.36 6.91 -3.74
N GLY A 93 17.12 6.15 -4.81
CA GLY A 93 17.04 6.67 -6.16
C GLY A 93 15.70 7.30 -6.52
N THR A 94 15.54 7.63 -7.80
CA THR A 94 14.31 8.26 -8.33
C THR A 94 13.65 7.45 -9.45
N LEU A 95 12.35 7.19 -9.33
CA LEU A 95 11.52 6.68 -10.43
C LEU A 95 10.66 7.81 -11.00
N ASN A 96 10.78 8.08 -12.31
CA ASN A 96 10.12 9.14 -13.07
C ASN A 96 10.44 10.57 -12.59
N LYS A 97 10.02 11.57 -13.37
CA LYS A 97 10.16 12.99 -13.01
C LYS A 97 8.84 13.56 -12.53
N ALA A 98 8.88 14.56 -11.66
CA ALA A 98 7.69 15.22 -11.12
C ALA A 98 6.83 15.91 -12.20
N ASP A 99 7.47 16.47 -13.23
CA ASP A 99 6.86 17.19 -14.34
C ASP A 99 6.48 16.28 -15.52
N ALA A 100 6.99 15.05 -15.53
CA ALA A 100 6.65 14.01 -16.50
C ALA A 100 6.40 12.68 -15.77
N PRO A 101 5.33 12.58 -14.95
CA PRO A 101 4.98 11.33 -14.31
C PRO A 101 4.36 10.37 -15.35
N PHE A 102 4.73 9.10 -15.28
CA PHE A 102 4.19 8.05 -16.15
C PHE A 102 3.42 7.01 -15.34
N LEU A 103 2.62 6.19 -16.03
CA LEU A 103 1.89 5.09 -15.41
C LEU A 103 2.89 4.14 -14.72
N VAL A 104 2.58 3.79 -13.47
CA VAL A 104 3.20 2.68 -12.77
C VAL A 104 2.15 1.60 -12.58
N ARG A 105 2.44 0.39 -13.07
CA ARG A 105 1.58 -0.78 -12.90
C ARG A 105 2.34 -1.89 -12.20
N ILE A 106 1.80 -2.35 -11.09
CA ILE A 106 2.30 -3.47 -10.31
C ILE A 106 1.39 -4.67 -10.58
N GLY A 107 1.97 -5.75 -11.11
CA GLY A 107 1.25 -6.96 -11.47
C GLY A 107 0.41 -6.79 -12.75
N SER A 108 0.86 -7.39 -13.85
CA SER A 108 0.18 -7.35 -15.14
C SER A 108 0.17 -8.73 -15.78
N GLY A 109 -0.74 -9.58 -15.31
CA GLY A 109 -0.79 -11.01 -15.63
C GLY A 109 0.05 -11.89 -14.70
N GLY A 110 1.12 -11.34 -14.12
CA GLY A 110 1.98 -11.98 -13.12
C GLY A 110 2.01 -11.23 -11.80
N ASN A 111 2.54 -11.83 -10.73
CA ASN A 111 2.55 -11.22 -9.40
C ASN A 111 3.71 -10.21 -9.29
N GLY A 112 3.38 -8.98 -8.89
CA GLY A 112 4.34 -7.88 -8.82
C GLY A 112 4.51 -7.33 -7.41
N THR A 113 5.73 -6.92 -7.07
CA THR A 113 6.04 -6.25 -5.81
C THR A 113 6.81 -4.97 -6.07
N MET A 114 6.43 -3.89 -5.38
CA MET A 114 7.21 -2.66 -5.31
C MET A 114 7.47 -2.30 -3.85
N ILE A 115 8.70 -1.93 -3.53
CA ILE A 115 9.09 -1.49 -2.18
C ILE A 115 9.81 -0.16 -2.28
N ILE A 116 9.33 0.84 -1.54
CA ILE A 116 9.99 2.13 -1.39
C ILE A 116 10.56 2.19 0.02
N ASN A 117 11.86 1.94 0.13
CA ASN A 117 12.60 2.03 1.39
C ASN A 117 13.07 3.46 1.65
N SER A 118 13.48 4.16 0.60
CA SER A 118 13.81 5.59 0.61
C SER A 118 13.72 6.15 -0.81
N GLY A 119 14.20 7.38 -1.06
CA GLY A 119 14.15 7.98 -2.39
C GLY A 119 12.77 8.49 -2.79
N THR A 120 12.50 8.61 -4.10
CA THR A 120 11.24 9.19 -4.58
C THR A 120 10.72 8.49 -5.83
N ALA A 121 9.43 8.20 -5.86
CA ALA A 121 8.71 7.73 -7.04
C ALA A 121 7.65 8.74 -7.45
N TYR A 122 7.55 8.97 -8.76
CA TYR A 122 6.46 9.71 -9.38
C TYR A 122 5.66 8.78 -10.28
N ALA A 123 4.34 8.84 -10.17
CA ALA A 123 3.43 8.08 -11.02
C ALA A 123 2.30 8.99 -11.52
N SER A 124 1.88 8.83 -12.77
CA SER A 124 0.69 9.51 -13.27
C SER A 124 -0.55 8.88 -12.64
N ASP A 125 -0.55 7.56 -12.68
CA ASP A 125 -1.53 6.66 -12.08
C ASP A 125 -0.75 5.47 -11.49
N LEU A 126 -1.28 4.89 -10.42
CA LEU A 126 -0.84 3.62 -9.87
C LEU A 126 -1.94 2.58 -10.11
N GLU A 127 -1.63 1.57 -10.91
CA GLU A 127 -2.50 0.41 -11.10
C GLU A 127 -1.90 -0.82 -10.42
N MET A 128 -2.74 -1.58 -9.72
CA MET A 128 -2.33 -2.79 -9.01
C MET A 128 -3.31 -3.93 -9.27
N GLY A 129 -2.80 -5.15 -9.38
CA GLY A 129 -3.63 -6.34 -9.51
C GLY A 129 -4.40 -6.35 -10.83
N TYR A 130 -3.67 -6.24 -11.95
CA TYR A 130 -4.24 -6.28 -13.29
C TYR A 130 -4.38 -7.73 -13.79
N SER A 131 -5.55 -8.10 -14.32
CA SER A 131 -5.89 -9.48 -14.72
C SER A 131 -5.86 -10.47 -13.55
N THR A 132 -5.23 -11.64 -13.60
CA THR A 132 -5.21 -12.62 -12.48
C THR A 132 -4.14 -12.36 -11.41
N SER A 133 -3.50 -11.19 -11.41
CA SER A 133 -2.32 -10.95 -10.56
C SER A 133 -2.67 -10.56 -9.13
N TRP A 134 -1.82 -10.96 -8.19
CA TRP A 134 -1.73 -10.39 -6.86
C TRP A 134 -0.55 -9.43 -6.79
N SER A 135 -0.78 -8.22 -6.27
CA SER A 135 0.21 -7.14 -6.29
C SER A 135 0.46 -6.53 -4.93
N GLU A 136 1.71 -6.23 -4.62
CA GLU A 136 2.07 -5.62 -3.34
C GLU A 136 2.89 -4.35 -3.55
N LEU A 137 2.50 -3.30 -2.83
CA LEU A 137 3.29 -2.08 -2.69
C LEU A 137 3.58 -1.89 -1.21
N THR A 138 4.84 -1.74 -0.83
CA THR A 138 5.23 -1.37 0.53
C THR A 138 5.97 -0.03 0.52
N VAL A 139 5.57 0.89 1.37
CA VAL A 139 6.25 2.17 1.61
C VAL A 139 6.75 2.18 3.05
N ASN A 140 8.03 1.84 3.19
CA ASN A 140 8.75 1.87 4.48
C ASN A 140 9.33 3.26 4.76
N GLY A 141 9.67 4.00 3.70
CA GLY A 141 10.26 5.33 3.74
C GLY A 141 10.13 6.04 2.40
N GLY A 142 10.84 7.16 2.23
CA GLY A 142 10.83 7.92 0.97
C GLY A 142 9.47 8.55 0.63
N THR A 143 9.24 8.79 -0.65
CA THR A 143 8.01 9.46 -1.11
C THR A 143 7.47 8.85 -2.40
N LEU A 144 6.18 8.54 -2.43
CA LEU A 144 5.41 8.23 -3.63
C LEU A 144 4.45 9.38 -3.94
N ASN A 145 4.63 10.02 -5.09
CA ASN A 145 3.77 11.08 -5.58
C ASN A 145 2.95 10.59 -6.77
N ILE A 146 1.62 10.62 -6.64
CA ILE A 146 0.68 10.23 -7.69
C ILE A 146 -0.09 11.47 -8.13
N SER A 147 0.18 11.93 -9.36
CA SER A 147 -0.30 13.21 -9.87
C SER A 147 -0.36 13.24 -11.40
N GLY A 148 -1.24 14.06 -11.99
CA GLY A 148 -1.27 14.28 -13.44
C GLY A 148 -1.95 13.20 -14.30
N GLY A 149 -2.28 12.04 -13.73
CA GLY A 149 -3.04 10.98 -14.41
C GLY A 149 -4.56 11.13 -14.35
N ASN A 150 -5.24 10.13 -14.92
CA ASN A 150 -6.70 10.14 -15.10
C ASN A 150 -7.47 9.47 -13.97
N PHE A 151 -6.79 8.70 -13.11
CA PHE A 151 -7.43 7.80 -12.17
C PHE A 151 -6.91 7.93 -10.75
N GLY A 152 -5.61 8.16 -10.55
CA GLY A 152 -4.95 8.08 -9.24
C GLY A 152 -4.55 6.65 -8.89
N ILE A 153 -5.09 6.08 -7.81
CA ILE A 153 -4.84 4.68 -7.42
C ILE A 153 -6.00 3.80 -7.90
N ARG A 154 -5.69 2.66 -8.52
CA ARG A 154 -6.67 1.60 -8.82
C ARG A 154 -6.12 0.23 -8.44
N MET A 155 -6.76 -0.43 -7.49
CA MET A 155 -6.43 -1.79 -7.07
C MET A 155 -7.52 -2.75 -7.53
N GLY A 156 -7.13 -3.91 -8.07
CA GLY A 156 -8.04 -4.93 -8.57
C GLY A 156 -8.65 -4.53 -9.92
N VAL A 157 -7.81 -4.45 -10.95
CA VAL A 157 -8.18 -3.98 -12.28
C VAL A 157 -8.61 -5.14 -13.17
N LEU A 158 -9.82 -5.07 -13.72
CA LEU A 158 -10.36 -6.04 -14.67
C LEU A 158 -9.65 -5.93 -16.02
N SER A 159 -9.16 -7.06 -16.52
CA SER A 159 -8.71 -7.20 -17.90
C SER A 159 -8.89 -8.61 -18.42
N GLY A 160 -9.40 -8.74 -19.65
CA GLY A 160 -9.62 -10.03 -20.29
C GLY A 160 -10.58 -10.96 -19.52
N GLY A 161 -11.49 -10.41 -18.71
CA GLY A 161 -12.43 -11.19 -17.89
C GLY A 161 -11.90 -11.64 -16.52
N SER A 162 -10.65 -11.30 -16.16
CA SER A 162 -10.05 -11.66 -14.87
C SER A 162 -9.69 -10.43 -14.05
N ILE A 163 -9.77 -10.56 -12.72
CA ILE A 163 -9.59 -9.46 -11.76
C ILE A 163 -8.61 -9.87 -10.68
N GLY A 164 -7.65 -8.99 -10.42
CA GLY A 164 -6.56 -9.22 -9.50
C GLY A 164 -6.89 -8.63 -8.14
N GLY A 165 -5.96 -8.79 -7.22
CA GLY A 165 -6.03 -8.19 -5.90
C GLY A 165 -4.71 -7.55 -5.54
N GLY A 166 -4.64 -7.06 -4.30
CA GLY A 166 -3.38 -6.59 -3.80
C GLY A 166 -3.49 -5.80 -2.52
N ILE A 167 -2.32 -5.39 -2.05
CA ILE A 167 -2.20 -4.64 -0.83
C ILE A 167 -1.17 -3.53 -0.99
N ILE A 168 -1.53 -2.34 -0.51
CA ILE A 168 -0.60 -1.25 -0.25
C ILE A 168 -0.37 -1.26 1.26
N ARG A 169 0.88 -1.38 1.69
CA ARG A 169 1.29 -1.25 3.10
C ARG A 169 2.14 -0.01 3.27
N GLN A 170 1.71 0.89 4.13
CA GLN A 170 2.50 2.06 4.50
C GLN A 170 2.91 1.94 5.96
N THR A 171 4.20 1.73 6.20
CA THR A 171 4.78 1.64 7.56
C THR A 171 5.62 2.88 7.88
N GLY A 172 5.91 3.71 6.88
CA GLY A 172 6.61 4.99 7.01
C GLY A 172 6.48 5.83 5.74
N GLY A 173 7.40 6.78 5.55
CA GLY A 173 7.47 7.60 4.33
C GLY A 173 6.23 8.44 4.07
N THR A 174 6.04 8.83 2.81
CA THR A 174 4.91 9.65 2.37
C THR A 174 4.26 9.10 1.10
N ILE A 175 2.94 8.96 1.11
CA ILE A 175 2.13 8.71 -0.08
C ILE A 175 1.27 9.95 -0.33
N ASN A 176 1.50 10.63 -1.44
CA ASN A 176 0.70 11.77 -1.89
C ASN A 176 -0.13 11.35 -3.11
N VAL A 177 -1.45 11.47 -3.01
CA VAL A 177 -2.40 11.29 -4.11
C VAL A 177 -3.05 12.64 -4.38
N THR A 178 -2.46 13.39 -5.31
CA THR A 178 -2.95 14.72 -5.73
C THR A 178 -3.68 14.68 -7.07
N SER A 179 -3.65 13.52 -7.74
CA SER A 179 -4.50 13.19 -8.90
C SER A 179 -5.96 12.94 -8.50
N LYS A 180 -6.72 12.20 -9.31
CA LYS A 180 -8.14 11.89 -9.15
C LYS A 180 -8.43 11.01 -7.93
N ASP A 181 -9.03 9.83 -8.10
CA ASP A 181 -9.55 9.03 -7.00
C ASP A 181 -8.53 8.02 -6.48
N ALA A 182 -8.69 7.56 -5.25
CA ALA A 182 -8.03 6.34 -4.78
C ALA A 182 -9.09 5.24 -4.70
N ARG A 183 -8.94 4.17 -5.48
CA ARG A 183 -9.95 3.09 -5.57
C ARG A 183 -9.38 1.77 -5.10
N ILE A 184 -9.80 1.36 -3.91
CA ILE A 184 -9.44 0.11 -3.27
C ILE A 184 -10.57 -0.89 -3.60
N GLY A 185 -10.30 -1.87 -4.46
CA GLY A 185 -11.36 -2.75 -5.00
C GLY A 185 -12.11 -2.11 -6.17
N TYR A 186 -11.40 -1.80 -7.25
CA TYR A 186 -11.89 -0.99 -8.37
C TYR A 186 -12.87 -1.70 -9.31
N ALA A 187 -12.52 -2.89 -9.79
CA ALA A 187 -13.36 -3.65 -10.72
C ALA A 187 -13.89 -4.91 -10.04
N GLY A 188 -15.08 -5.37 -10.45
CA GLY A 188 -15.94 -6.36 -9.79
C GLY A 188 -15.39 -7.77 -9.51
N GLY A 189 -14.23 -7.84 -8.87
CA GLY A 189 -13.46 -9.04 -8.62
C GLY A 189 -13.65 -9.58 -7.22
N THR A 190 -13.33 -10.87 -7.10
CA THR A 190 -13.41 -11.62 -5.85
C THR A 190 -12.14 -11.53 -5.00
N GLN A 191 -11.06 -10.99 -5.57
CA GLN A 191 -9.79 -10.86 -4.86
C GLN A 191 -9.82 -9.62 -3.95
N PRO A 192 -9.33 -9.74 -2.71
CA PRO A 192 -9.33 -8.63 -1.77
C PRO A 192 -8.34 -7.52 -2.20
N CYS A 193 -8.71 -6.28 -1.91
CA CYS A 193 -7.86 -5.11 -2.07
C CYS A 193 -7.77 -4.37 -0.74
N THR A 194 -6.55 -4.08 -0.28
CA THR A 194 -6.34 -3.45 1.02
C THR A 194 -5.36 -2.28 0.94
N LEU A 195 -5.72 -1.15 1.52
CA LEU A 195 -4.76 -0.10 1.89
C LEU A 195 -4.56 -0.17 3.41
N GLU A 196 -3.38 -0.61 3.84
CA GLU A 196 -2.96 -0.67 5.24
C GLU A 196 -2.02 0.50 5.53
N ILE A 197 -2.35 1.31 6.53
CA ILE A 197 -1.54 2.43 7.02
C ILE A 197 -1.20 2.16 8.49
N ALA A 198 0.06 1.84 8.73
CA ALA A 198 0.64 1.62 10.05
C ALA A 198 1.66 2.71 10.44
N GLY A 199 2.03 3.59 9.51
CA GLY A 199 2.98 4.67 9.78
C GLY A 199 3.14 5.67 8.63
N GLY A 200 3.89 6.75 8.89
CA GLY A 200 4.19 7.79 7.89
C GLY A 200 3.05 8.76 7.63
N THR A 201 3.07 9.42 6.47
CA THR A 201 2.07 10.41 6.05
C THR A 201 1.32 9.94 4.81
N TYR A 202 0.00 9.86 4.90
CA TYR A 202 -0.88 9.61 3.76
C TYR A 202 -1.69 10.86 3.45
N ASN A 203 -1.53 11.42 2.25
CA ASN A 203 -2.23 12.62 1.82
C ASN A 203 -2.98 12.36 0.52
N GLN A 204 -4.31 12.30 0.59
CA GLN A 204 -5.17 12.32 -0.59
C GLN A 204 -5.95 13.63 -0.62
N THR A 205 -5.42 14.61 -1.34
CA THR A 205 -5.91 16.00 -1.32
C THR A 205 -6.84 16.34 -2.48
N SER A 206 -7.02 15.44 -3.43
CA SER A 206 -7.89 15.60 -4.60
C SER A 206 -8.69 14.31 -4.86
N GLY A 207 -9.76 14.42 -5.64
CA GLY A 207 -10.70 13.33 -5.92
C GLY A 207 -11.41 12.79 -4.67
N GLY A 208 -11.69 11.48 -4.60
CA GLY A 208 -12.21 10.80 -3.41
C GLY A 208 -11.65 9.39 -3.23
N MET A 209 -11.70 8.88 -2.00
CA MET A 209 -11.33 7.50 -1.68
C MET A 209 -12.56 6.60 -1.81
N TYR A 210 -12.48 5.62 -2.70
CA TYR A 210 -13.42 4.51 -2.78
C TYR A 210 -12.85 3.35 -1.98
N VAL A 211 -13.53 2.98 -0.89
CA VAL A 211 -13.22 1.79 -0.09
C VAL A 211 -14.22 0.73 -0.50
N GLY A 212 -13.83 -0.11 -1.45
CA GLY A 212 -14.76 -0.94 -2.21
C GLY A 212 -15.53 -0.16 -3.27
N THR A 213 -16.13 -0.92 -4.19
CA THR A 213 -17.04 -0.42 -5.22
C THR A 213 -18.32 -1.25 -5.24
N ALA A 214 -19.29 -0.91 -6.09
CA ALA A 214 -20.57 -1.61 -6.17
C ALA A 214 -20.49 -3.12 -6.51
N SER A 215 -19.31 -3.65 -6.82
CA SER A 215 -19.10 -5.04 -7.21
C SER A 215 -17.80 -5.66 -6.70
N SER A 216 -17.01 -4.93 -5.90
CA SER A 216 -15.71 -5.41 -5.43
C SER A 216 -15.39 -4.87 -4.06
N SER A 217 -14.95 -5.77 -3.18
CA SER A 217 -14.61 -5.44 -1.81
C SER A 217 -13.30 -4.67 -1.71
N GLY A 218 -13.28 -3.69 -0.81
CA GLY A 218 -12.08 -2.96 -0.47
C GLY A 218 -11.98 -2.73 1.03
N THR A 219 -10.75 -2.74 1.54
CA THR A 219 -10.45 -2.52 2.94
C THR A 219 -9.51 -1.33 3.09
N LEU A 220 -9.93 -0.35 3.89
CA LEU A 220 -9.01 0.63 4.47
C LEU A 220 -8.68 0.16 5.89
N HIS A 221 -7.40 -0.09 6.16
CA HIS A 221 -6.92 -0.57 7.44
C HIS A 221 -5.98 0.45 8.08
N ILE A 222 -6.38 1.01 9.21
CA ILE A 222 -5.52 1.85 10.05
C ILE A 222 -4.99 1.01 11.20
N LYS A 223 -3.67 0.89 11.31
CA LYS A 223 -3.03 -0.09 12.18
C LYS A 223 -2.13 0.57 13.20
N GLY A 224 -2.66 0.72 14.40
CA GLY A 224 -1.96 1.32 15.52
C GLY A 224 -1.84 2.84 15.40
N SER A 225 -0.86 3.38 16.13
CA SER A 225 -0.66 4.82 16.35
C SER A 225 0.68 5.33 15.80
N GLY A 226 1.09 4.81 14.63
CA GLY A 226 2.40 5.09 14.01
C GLY A 226 2.38 6.15 12.91
N ALA A 227 1.22 6.54 12.40
CA ALA A 227 1.07 7.52 11.34
C ALA A 227 1.25 8.94 11.89
N THR A 228 1.90 9.78 11.09
CA THR A 228 2.02 11.21 11.37
C THR A 228 0.74 11.95 11.01
N THR A 229 0.19 11.66 9.82
CA THR A 229 -1.09 12.20 9.35
C THR A 229 -1.74 11.24 8.34
N ILE A 230 -3.07 11.20 8.35
CA ILE A 230 -3.88 10.48 7.37
C ILE A 230 -4.97 11.43 6.89
N ASP A 231 -4.74 12.09 5.76
CA ASP A 231 -5.65 13.06 5.18
C ASP A 231 -6.35 12.48 3.95
N VAL A 232 -7.68 12.52 3.94
CA VAL A 232 -8.52 12.05 2.84
C VAL A 232 -9.52 13.15 2.45
N SER A 233 -9.58 13.49 1.17
CA SER A 233 -10.46 14.57 0.69
C SER A 233 -11.95 14.27 0.87
N ARG A 234 -12.38 13.01 0.70
CA ARG A 234 -13.75 12.50 0.89
C ARG A 234 -13.78 10.98 0.75
N PHE A 235 -14.79 10.35 1.32
CA PHE A 235 -15.07 8.92 1.13
C PHE A 235 -16.23 8.65 0.17
N TYR A 236 -16.10 7.54 -0.54
CA TYR A 236 -17.14 6.85 -1.28
C TYR A 236 -17.22 5.41 -0.79
N THR A 237 -18.37 5.03 -0.25
CA THR A 237 -18.57 3.72 0.38
C THR A 237 -19.76 3.00 -0.22
N TYR A 238 -19.66 1.68 -0.30
CA TYR A 238 -20.71 0.75 -0.72
C TYR A 238 -20.93 -0.28 0.38
N ALA A 239 -22.12 -0.31 0.98
CA ALA A 239 -22.38 -1.04 2.22
C ALA A 239 -21.92 -2.51 2.19
N ASP A 240 -22.18 -3.24 1.09
CA ASP A 240 -21.86 -4.67 1.01
C ASP A 240 -20.38 -4.96 0.69
N TYR A 241 -19.59 -3.93 0.37
CA TYR A 241 -18.23 -4.07 -0.17
C TYR A 241 -17.18 -3.22 0.56
N THR A 242 -17.60 -2.41 1.52
CA THR A 242 -16.71 -1.52 2.28
C THR A 242 -16.35 -2.15 3.61
N THR A 243 -15.05 -2.26 3.88
CA THR A 243 -14.55 -2.56 5.22
C THR A 243 -13.61 -1.45 5.68
N PHE A 244 -13.90 -0.85 6.83
CA PHE A 244 -12.95 -0.05 7.59
C PHE A 244 -12.44 -0.90 8.75
N LEU A 245 -11.14 -1.19 8.76
CA LEU A 245 -10.49 -1.98 9.80
C LEU A 245 -9.60 -1.05 10.64
N PHE A 246 -9.75 -1.10 11.95
CA PHE A 246 -8.91 -0.36 12.90
C PHE A 246 -8.28 -1.35 13.87
N THR A 247 -6.94 -1.43 13.89
CA THR A 247 -6.23 -2.23 14.89
C THR A 247 -5.66 -1.31 15.96
N LEU A 248 -6.03 -1.54 17.22
CA LEU A 248 -5.49 -0.81 18.36
C LEU A 248 -4.14 -1.37 18.81
N ASP A 249 -3.21 -0.48 19.10
CA ASP A 249 -1.94 -0.76 19.78
C ASP A 249 -1.84 -0.03 21.13
N ALA A 250 -0.66 -0.07 21.75
CA ALA A 250 -0.43 0.54 23.06
C ALA A 250 -0.58 2.07 23.08
N GLY A 251 -0.41 2.75 21.94
CA GLY A 251 -0.66 4.18 21.79
C GLY A 251 -2.07 4.52 21.29
N GLY A 252 -2.87 3.50 20.96
CA GLY A 252 -4.24 3.64 20.47
C GLY A 252 -4.34 3.35 18.98
N VAL A 253 -4.99 4.25 18.25
CA VAL A 253 -5.10 4.19 16.79
C VAL A 253 -5.09 5.58 16.19
N ASP A 254 -4.49 5.72 15.02
CA ASP A 254 -4.47 6.98 14.30
C ASP A 254 -5.85 7.37 13.75
N VAL A 255 -6.10 8.67 13.77
CA VAL A 255 -7.36 9.26 13.29
C VAL A 255 -7.25 9.58 11.80
N VAL A 256 -8.26 9.19 11.02
CA VAL A 256 -8.39 9.64 9.63
C VAL A 256 -9.05 11.03 9.58
N ASN A 257 -8.36 11.99 8.98
CA ASN A 257 -8.86 13.35 8.79
C ASN A 257 -9.56 13.48 7.43
N VAL A 258 -10.86 13.68 7.45
CA VAL A 258 -11.69 13.83 6.25
C VAL A 258 -11.87 15.30 5.91
N ASN A 259 -11.16 15.75 4.89
CA ASN A 259 -11.11 17.14 4.43
C ASN A 259 -12.15 17.41 3.33
N TYR A 260 -13.42 17.06 3.62
CA TYR A 260 -14.54 17.29 2.71
C TYR A 260 -15.40 18.45 3.22
N ALA A 261 -15.79 19.40 2.36
CA ALA A 261 -16.60 20.54 2.79
C ALA A 261 -18.02 20.15 3.25
N TYR A 262 -18.54 19.02 2.77
CA TYR A 262 -19.92 18.58 3.04
C TYR A 262 -19.94 17.35 3.95
N THR A 263 -21.14 16.78 4.15
CA THR A 263 -21.33 15.64 5.03
C THR A 263 -20.75 14.39 4.39
N THR A 264 -19.94 13.67 5.16
CA THR A 264 -19.42 12.36 4.80
C THR A 264 -20.35 11.28 5.34
N THR A 265 -20.98 10.53 4.45
CA THR A 265 -21.78 9.35 4.81
C THR A 265 -20.90 8.12 4.71
N LEU A 266 -20.71 7.43 5.83
CA LEU A 266 -19.99 6.17 5.90
C LEU A 266 -20.99 5.00 5.90
N ALA A 267 -20.71 3.95 5.15
CA ALA A 267 -21.52 2.74 5.10
C ALA A 267 -20.64 1.51 4.92
N GLY A 268 -21.10 0.37 5.44
CA GLY A 268 -20.43 -0.92 5.34
C GLY A 268 -20.04 -1.50 6.68
N THR A 269 -18.96 -2.28 6.71
CA THR A 269 -18.50 -2.95 7.92
C THR A 269 -17.37 -2.16 8.57
N LEU A 270 -17.44 -1.97 9.88
CA LEU A 270 -16.35 -1.49 10.70
C LEU A 270 -15.87 -2.64 11.59
N ASP A 271 -14.59 -2.96 11.48
CA ASP A 271 -13.92 -4.04 12.21
C ASP A 271 -12.88 -3.43 13.17
N MET A 272 -12.93 -3.84 14.43
CA MET A 272 -12.08 -3.37 15.51
C MET A 272 -11.21 -4.52 16.03
N GLU A 273 -9.96 -4.54 15.59
CA GLU A 273 -8.95 -5.41 16.16
C GLU A 273 -8.23 -4.73 17.33
N THR A 274 -7.77 -5.52 18.29
CA THR A 274 -6.90 -5.01 19.35
C THR A 274 -5.74 -5.94 19.62
N THR A 275 -4.55 -5.35 19.80
CA THR A 275 -3.34 -6.05 20.25
C THR A 275 -3.03 -5.79 21.72
N VAL A 276 -3.85 -4.97 22.39
CA VAL A 276 -3.70 -4.58 23.79
C VAL A 276 -4.98 -4.79 24.59
N SER A 277 -4.84 -4.86 25.92
CA SER A 277 -6.00 -4.82 26.80
C SER A 277 -6.65 -3.44 26.77
N VAL A 278 -7.98 -3.40 26.72
CA VAL A 278 -8.78 -2.16 26.68
C VAL A 278 -9.78 -2.16 27.83
N SER A 279 -9.81 -1.07 28.59
CA SER A 279 -10.76 -0.93 29.70
C SER A 279 -12.15 -0.54 29.20
N ALA A 280 -13.20 -1.05 29.85
CA ALA A 280 -14.56 -0.57 29.61
C ALA A 280 -14.65 0.94 29.87
N GLY A 281 -15.36 1.65 28.99
CA GLY A 281 -15.48 3.10 28.95
C GLY A 281 -14.36 3.83 28.21
N ALA A 282 -13.27 3.14 27.82
CA ALA A 282 -12.26 3.74 26.95
C ALA A 282 -12.85 4.04 25.57
N TYR A 283 -12.40 5.11 24.92
CA TYR A 283 -12.86 5.50 23.60
C TYR A 283 -11.69 5.86 22.68
N PHE A 284 -11.93 5.71 21.38
CA PHE A 284 -10.97 6.00 20.32
C PHE A 284 -11.69 6.73 19.19
N ASP A 285 -11.17 7.89 18.82
CA ASP A 285 -11.61 8.59 17.62
C ASP A 285 -11.02 7.89 16.41
N LEU A 286 -11.86 7.56 15.43
CA LEU A 286 -11.45 6.79 14.25
C LEU A 286 -11.39 7.68 13.02
N MET A 287 -12.34 8.61 12.90
CA MET A 287 -12.38 9.59 11.82
C MET A 287 -12.89 10.93 12.34
N THR A 288 -12.34 12.01 11.82
CA THR A 288 -12.82 13.38 12.08
C THR A 288 -13.03 14.12 10.78
N THR A 289 -13.86 15.16 10.80
CA THR A 289 -14.00 16.07 9.66
C THR A 289 -14.07 17.52 10.10
N THR A 290 -13.47 18.39 9.28
CA THR A 290 -13.65 19.85 9.35
C THR A 290 -14.86 20.33 8.52
N GLY A 291 -15.49 19.42 7.76
CA GLY A 291 -16.66 19.64 6.90
C GLY A 291 -17.96 19.88 7.65
N THR A 292 -19.12 19.75 6.98
CA THR A 292 -20.43 19.89 7.65
C THR A 292 -20.75 18.76 8.62
N GLY A 293 -20.27 17.54 8.40
CA GLY A 293 -20.36 16.48 9.42
C GLY A 293 -20.12 15.06 8.92
N ILE A 294 -20.27 14.09 9.83
CA ILE A 294 -20.23 12.65 9.56
C ILE A 294 -21.62 12.07 9.83
N THR A 295 -22.06 11.15 8.98
CA THR A 295 -23.15 10.23 9.28
C THR A 295 -22.63 8.81 9.12
N SER A 296 -23.03 7.92 10.03
CA SER A 296 -22.57 6.53 10.04
C SER A 296 -23.75 5.58 9.87
N ASN A 297 -23.71 4.80 8.80
CA ASN A 297 -24.51 3.59 8.58
C ASN A 297 -23.60 2.35 8.63
N LEU A 298 -22.52 2.42 9.42
CA LEU A 298 -21.59 1.32 9.60
C LEU A 298 -22.19 0.27 10.54
N ALA A 299 -22.05 -0.99 10.18
CA ALA A 299 -22.29 -2.12 11.06
C ALA A 299 -20.96 -2.59 11.65
N LEU A 300 -20.95 -2.91 12.93
CA LEU A 300 -19.80 -3.58 13.54
C LEU A 300 -19.62 -4.98 12.95
N ALA A 301 -18.37 -5.40 12.77
CA ALA A 301 -18.04 -6.74 12.33
C ALA A 301 -18.56 -7.80 13.32
N ALA A 302 -18.72 -9.02 12.83
CA ALA A 302 -19.20 -10.12 13.66
C ALA A 302 -18.21 -10.39 14.82
N GLY A 303 -18.70 -10.30 16.05
CA GLY A 303 -17.89 -10.43 17.27
C GLY A 303 -17.58 -9.10 17.96
N ASP A 304 -17.58 -7.98 17.22
CA ASP A 304 -17.22 -6.68 17.78
C ASP A 304 -18.34 -6.00 18.55
N GLY A 305 -19.60 -6.28 18.19
CA GLY A 305 -20.78 -5.68 18.83
C GLY A 305 -20.96 -6.02 20.32
N GLU A 306 -20.20 -6.99 20.85
CA GLU A 306 -20.15 -7.25 22.29
C GLU A 306 -19.22 -6.29 23.04
N PHE A 307 -18.20 -5.77 22.36
CA PHE A 307 -17.11 -5.00 22.97
C PHE A 307 -17.14 -3.53 22.60
N TRP A 308 -17.71 -3.18 21.45
CA TRP A 308 -17.65 -1.84 20.90
C TRP A 308 -19.05 -1.27 20.66
N ASP A 309 -19.18 0.02 20.89
CA ASP A 309 -20.30 0.85 20.43
C ASP A 309 -19.77 1.97 19.54
N LEU A 310 -20.51 2.31 18.48
CA LEU A 310 -20.15 3.34 17.52
C LEU A 310 -21.07 4.55 17.68
N SER A 311 -20.46 5.72 17.76
CA SER A 311 -21.19 6.98 17.85
C SER A 311 -20.58 8.06 16.96
N VAL A 312 -21.42 8.97 16.49
CA VAL A 312 -20.96 10.22 15.88
C VAL A 312 -21.09 11.33 16.92
N VAL A 313 -19.95 11.80 17.43
CA VAL A 313 -19.87 12.86 18.44
C VAL A 313 -19.88 14.22 17.76
N ASP A 314 -20.73 15.12 18.26
CA ASP A 314 -20.92 16.50 17.76
C ASP A 314 -21.20 16.61 16.24
N GLY A 315 -21.62 15.50 15.62
CA GLY A 315 -21.79 15.40 14.18
C GLY A 315 -20.48 15.46 13.38
N LYS A 316 -19.29 15.41 14.00
CA LYS A 316 -17.99 15.59 13.31
C LYS A 316 -17.02 14.43 13.47
N THR A 317 -17.17 13.62 14.51
CA THR A 317 -16.19 12.61 14.88
C THR A 317 -16.86 11.25 14.99
N LEU A 318 -16.38 10.28 14.20
CA LEU A 318 -16.73 8.87 14.40
C LEU A 318 -15.86 8.32 15.53
N ARG A 319 -16.50 7.81 16.58
CA ARG A 319 -15.86 7.29 17.79
C ARG A 319 -16.32 5.87 18.08
N ALA A 320 -15.36 5.01 18.41
CA ALA A 320 -15.62 3.71 19.03
C ALA A 320 -15.43 3.81 20.55
N THR A 321 -16.38 3.29 21.31
CA THR A 321 -16.30 3.19 22.78
C THR A 321 -16.31 1.74 23.19
N CYS A 322 -15.35 1.33 24.00
CA CYS A 322 -15.27 -0.01 24.57
C CYS A 322 -16.36 -0.16 25.65
N VAL A 323 -17.40 -0.94 25.39
CA VAL A 323 -18.51 -1.16 26.35
C VAL A 323 -18.22 -2.29 27.33
N LYS A 324 -17.33 -3.22 26.95
CA LYS A 324 -16.90 -4.35 27.76
C LYS A 324 -15.40 -4.48 27.66
N ALA A 325 -14.73 -4.59 28.81
CA ALA A 325 -13.28 -4.68 28.87
C ALA A 325 -12.77 -5.87 28.03
N ILE A 326 -11.71 -5.63 27.27
CA ILE A 326 -10.99 -6.63 26.51
C ILE A 326 -9.68 -6.90 27.24
N GLU A 327 -9.47 -8.14 27.67
CA GLU A 327 -8.25 -8.55 28.33
C GLU A 327 -7.42 -9.42 27.38
N ILE A 328 -6.23 -8.94 27.03
CA ILE A 328 -5.23 -9.72 26.31
C ILE A 328 -4.18 -10.13 27.34
N PRO A 329 -4.08 -11.43 27.67
CA PRO A 329 -3.13 -11.88 28.67
C PRO A 329 -1.70 -11.57 28.20
N GLU A 330 -0.92 -10.93 29.07
CA GLU A 330 0.49 -10.69 28.76
C GLU A 330 1.21 -12.02 28.44
N PRO A 331 2.25 -12.02 27.59
CA PRO A 331 2.99 -13.23 27.23
C PRO A 331 3.48 -14.03 28.46
N ALA A 332 3.83 -13.35 29.55
CA ALA A 332 4.22 -13.97 30.82
C ALA A 332 3.06 -14.71 31.51
N THR A 333 1.85 -14.16 31.47
CA THR A 333 0.63 -14.79 31.99
C THR A 333 0.24 -16.01 31.17
N MET A 334 0.41 -15.94 29.84
CA MET A 334 0.23 -17.10 28.95
C MET A 334 1.25 -18.21 29.22
N ALA A 335 2.51 -17.85 29.42
CA ALA A 335 3.56 -18.81 29.78
C ALA A 335 3.28 -19.48 31.15
N LEU A 336 2.82 -18.71 32.15
CA LEU A 336 2.49 -19.24 33.47
C LEU A 336 1.24 -20.15 33.43
N LEU A 337 0.22 -19.82 32.64
CA LEU A 337 -0.95 -20.68 32.41
C LEU A 337 -0.56 -21.99 31.68
N GLY A 338 0.34 -21.90 30.68
CA GLY A 338 0.88 -23.08 29.99
C GLY A 338 1.70 -23.99 30.91
N VAL A 339 2.55 -23.42 31.76
CA VAL A 339 3.34 -24.16 32.77
C VAL A 339 2.45 -24.70 33.89
N GLY A 340 1.43 -23.96 34.31
CA GLY A 340 0.45 -24.38 35.31
C GLY A 340 -0.36 -25.60 34.85
N ALA A 341 -0.80 -25.61 33.59
CA ALA A 341 -1.47 -26.76 32.99
C ALA A 341 -0.54 -27.98 32.93
N ALA A 342 0.73 -27.81 32.50
CA ALA A 342 1.71 -28.89 32.49
C ALA A 342 1.99 -29.45 33.91
N SER A 343 2.01 -28.59 34.93
CA SER A 343 2.23 -28.95 36.33
C SER A 343 1.06 -29.76 36.92
N VAL A 344 -0.18 -29.44 36.56
CA VAL A 344 -1.38 -30.20 36.97
C VAL A 344 -1.43 -31.57 36.29
N PHE A 345 -1.02 -31.66 35.02
CA PHE A 345 -0.90 -32.94 34.31
C PHE A 345 0.23 -33.83 34.87
N LEU A 346 1.36 -33.24 35.28
CA LEU A 346 2.46 -33.96 35.94
C LEU A 346 2.13 -34.36 37.39
N GLY A 347 1.34 -33.55 38.11
CA GLY A 347 0.86 -33.85 39.45
C GLY A 347 -0.15 -35.01 39.51
N ARG A 348 -0.97 -35.19 38.47
CA ARG A 348 -1.89 -36.34 38.36
C ARG A 348 -1.19 -37.67 38.07
N ARG A 349 -0.03 -37.66 37.41
CA ARG A 349 0.74 -38.90 37.14
C ARG A 349 1.49 -39.46 38.35
N ARG A 350 1.67 -38.69 39.43
CA ARG A 350 2.40 -39.12 40.64
C ARG A 350 1.53 -39.67 41.78
N ARG A 351 0.21 -39.79 41.61
CA ARG A 351 -0.70 -40.33 42.65
C ARG A 351 -1.29 -41.73 42.36
N HIS A 352 -0.76 -42.43 41.35
CA HIS A 352 -1.09 -43.84 41.09
C HIS A 352 0.18 -44.69 40.93
N GLY A 353 0.97 -44.77 42.00
CA GLY A 353 2.08 -45.70 42.17
C GLY A 353 2.11 -46.17 43.61
#